data_AF-A0A5B7TVH0-F1
#
_entry.id   AF-A0A5B7TVH0-F1
#
_cell.length_a   1.000
_cell.length_b   1.000
_cell.length_c   1.000
_cell.angle_alpha   90.00
_cell.angle_beta   90.00
_cell.angle_gamma   90.00
#
_symmetry.space_group_name_H-M   'P 1'
#
loop_
_entity.id
_entity.type
_entity.pdbx_description
1 polymer ?
#
loop_
_entity_poly.entity_id
_entity_poly.type
_entity_poly.pdbx_seq_one_letter_code
_entity_poly.pdbx_strand_id
1 'polypeptide(L)'
;MRTPMTDDDKEKWLWETYGLGILDAKNEQPTRKVNFIHRFWWTDMNIVKKYWGNYPDGFDMSFKYAKAHMYSAVNPPFYKSFAEWMKTENLKSWWNLRNDDIFIHRWGDPTYASAFIKNLPLEQTAGYHMGSDGYVWGREFISKQPDIPRQLEIDKHWYKFMLWGRLGYNPDMPQQRFQAIIAAKFPETNAELLMNTWAESSKIIPQVTRFSWGDWDYHWQPEACMEIWNNLKPIDKFRTNPTMEGSGILNIADYVKAVLKNEEINLITPIEVIENLNTYAKNSINNADKLLVNVTDKELEQTLLDIKSMAYLGQYYANKFNAALELEFYKNNGELQHKENAISYLEKSVDSWELYTFININRYDPQNFARLQTFDWEKQLVAVKNEVEFAKHIKTYKEEKQLK
;
A
#
# COMPACT_ATOMS: atom_id res chain seq x y z
N MET A 1 -12.67 -5.09 33.15
CA MET A 1 -11.92 -4.45 32.05
C MET A 1 -10.75 -3.69 32.67
N ARG A 2 -9.54 -3.79 32.13
CA ARG A 2 -8.41 -2.97 32.60
C ARG A 2 -8.69 -1.51 32.22
N THR A 3 -8.53 -0.57 33.16
CA THR A 3 -8.56 0.86 32.83
C THR A 3 -7.41 1.13 31.86
N PRO A 4 -7.68 1.69 30.66
CA PRO A 4 -6.62 2.06 29.73
C PRO A 4 -5.68 3.08 30.39
N MET A 5 -4.37 2.91 30.22
CA MET A 5 -3.39 3.89 30.66
C MET A 5 -3.60 5.21 29.93
N THR A 6 -3.55 6.32 30.67
CA THR A 6 -3.52 7.66 30.07
C THR A 6 -2.19 7.88 29.34
N ASP A 7 -2.10 8.92 28.51
CA ASP A 7 -0.83 9.29 27.86
C ASP A 7 0.23 9.68 28.91
N ASP A 8 -0.18 10.31 30.02
CA ASP A 8 0.71 10.60 31.15
C ASP A 8 1.24 9.32 31.80
N ASP A 9 0.37 8.33 32.05
CA ASP A 9 0.79 7.04 32.62
C ASP A 9 1.78 6.30 31.70
N LYS A 10 1.57 6.35 30.38
CA LYS A 10 2.45 5.72 29.39
C LYS A 10 3.84 6.37 29.41
N GLU A 11 3.90 7.69 29.30
CA GLU A 11 5.18 8.40 29.25
C GLU A 11 5.92 8.34 30.58
N LYS A 12 5.19 8.43 31.70
CA LYS A 12 5.75 8.20 33.03
C LYS A 12 6.37 6.81 33.13
N TRP A 13 5.66 5.78 32.72
CA TRP A 13 6.17 4.41 32.76
C TRP A 13 7.41 4.24 31.89
N LEU A 14 7.40 4.78 30.66
CA LEU A 14 8.54 4.72 29.75
C LEU A 14 9.76 5.42 30.36
N TRP A 15 9.59 6.59 30.97
CA TRP A 15 10.66 7.32 31.65
C TRP A 15 11.18 6.58 32.89
N GLU A 16 10.28 6.19 33.79
CA GLU A 16 10.64 5.52 35.05
C GLU A 16 11.28 4.15 34.83
N THR A 17 11.00 3.49 33.69
CA THR A 17 11.58 2.19 33.34
C THR A 17 12.85 2.34 32.50
N TYR A 18 12.75 2.97 31.33
CA TYR A 18 13.86 3.04 30.37
C TYR A 18 14.74 4.27 30.57
N GLY A 19 14.13 5.44 30.79
CA GLY A 19 14.85 6.68 31.02
C GLY A 19 15.76 6.60 32.25
N LEU A 20 15.19 6.28 33.41
CA LEU A 20 15.94 6.13 34.66
C LEU A 20 16.95 4.98 34.59
N GLY A 21 16.60 3.83 33.98
CA GLY A 21 17.55 2.72 33.81
C GLY A 21 18.77 3.09 32.95
N ILE A 22 18.59 3.97 31.96
CA ILE A 22 19.72 4.53 31.18
C ILE A 22 20.55 5.47 32.05
N LEU A 23 19.92 6.31 32.88
CA LEU A 23 20.64 7.20 33.80
C LEU A 23 21.45 6.42 34.84
N ASP A 24 20.91 5.32 35.38
CA ASP A 24 21.62 4.42 36.29
C ASP A 24 22.87 3.85 35.62
N ALA A 25 22.74 3.34 34.39
CA ALA A 25 23.89 2.84 33.62
C ALA A 25 24.94 3.93 33.34
N LYS A 26 24.51 5.18 33.14
CA LYS A 26 25.41 6.33 32.95
C LYS A 26 26.07 6.77 34.25
N ASN A 27 25.43 6.63 35.40
CA ASN A 27 26.07 6.91 36.69
C ASN A 27 27.29 5.99 36.92
N GLU A 28 27.20 4.73 36.50
CA GLU A 28 28.33 3.80 36.52
C GLU A 28 29.31 4.01 35.35
N GLN A 29 28.81 4.47 34.20
CA GLN A 29 29.57 4.65 32.97
C GLN A 29 29.37 6.08 32.40
N PRO A 30 29.98 7.13 33.00
CA PRO A 30 29.64 8.52 32.69
C PRO A 30 29.88 8.95 31.23
N THR A 31 30.80 8.28 30.54
CA THR A 31 31.12 8.57 29.14
C THR A 31 30.26 7.80 28.14
N ARG A 32 29.43 6.84 28.60
CA ARG A 32 28.54 6.08 27.72
C ARG A 32 27.48 6.98 27.15
N LYS A 33 27.39 7.02 25.82
CA LYS A 33 26.30 7.66 25.09
C LYS A 33 25.24 6.63 24.75
N VAL A 34 23.98 6.95 25.03
CA VAL A 34 22.82 6.16 24.63
C VAL A 34 21.90 7.08 23.85
N ASN A 35 21.83 6.90 22.53
CA ASN A 35 20.83 7.63 21.75
C ASN A 35 19.48 6.90 21.89
N PHE A 36 18.42 7.66 22.12
CA PHE A 36 17.08 7.12 22.31
C PHE A 36 16.16 7.51 21.16
N ILE A 37 15.40 6.54 20.64
CA ILE A 37 14.39 6.76 19.61
C ILE A 37 13.02 6.55 20.25
N HIS A 38 12.26 7.62 20.44
CA HIS A 38 10.92 7.58 21.02
C HIS A 38 9.86 7.47 19.94
N ARG A 39 9.04 6.40 19.99
CA ARG A 39 7.96 6.21 19.02
C ARG A 39 6.73 7.04 19.39
N PHE A 40 6.40 8.01 18.53
CA PHE A 40 5.21 8.84 18.66
C PHE A 40 3.96 8.07 18.20
N TRP A 41 3.40 7.27 19.11
CA TRP A 41 2.17 6.52 18.90
C TRP A 41 1.37 6.42 20.20
N TRP A 42 0.12 6.92 20.18
CA TRP A 42 -0.77 6.95 21.35
C TRP A 42 -0.18 7.71 22.55
N THR A 43 0.35 8.90 22.27
CA THR A 43 0.89 9.85 23.24
C THR A 43 0.72 11.27 22.72
N ASP A 44 1.07 12.27 23.53
CA ASP A 44 1.01 13.70 23.21
C ASP A 44 2.40 14.35 23.25
N MET A 45 2.60 15.34 22.38
CA MET A 45 3.84 16.09 22.23
C MET A 45 4.30 16.77 23.54
N ASN A 46 3.37 17.37 24.29
CA ASN A 46 3.69 18.05 25.54
C ASN A 46 4.01 17.06 26.64
N ILE A 47 3.37 15.89 26.63
CA ILE A 47 3.61 14.84 27.62
C ILE A 47 4.99 14.19 27.37
N VAL A 48 5.34 13.90 26.11
CA VAL A 48 6.71 13.46 25.77
C VAL A 48 7.74 14.47 26.28
N LYS A 49 7.54 15.76 26.01
CA LYS A 49 8.44 16.84 26.47
C LYS A 49 8.53 16.91 28.00
N LYS A 50 7.42 16.74 28.71
CA LYS A 50 7.37 16.73 30.19
C LYS A 50 8.33 15.70 30.79
N TYR A 51 8.40 14.50 30.23
CA TYR A 51 9.22 13.41 30.78
C TYR A 51 10.62 13.32 30.16
N TRP A 52 10.74 13.54 28.86
CA TRP A 52 11.97 13.28 28.10
C TRP A 52 12.77 14.53 27.72
N GLY A 53 12.23 15.74 27.97
CA GLY A 53 12.83 17.00 27.50
C GLY A 53 14.22 17.32 28.04
N ASN A 54 14.65 16.65 29.11
CA ASN A 54 15.99 16.78 29.71
C ASN A 54 16.86 15.52 29.52
N TYR A 55 16.53 14.66 28.55
CA TYR A 55 17.34 13.49 28.26
C TYR A 55 18.78 13.90 27.87
N PRO A 56 19.84 13.30 28.46
CA PRO A 56 21.19 13.85 28.40
C PRO A 56 21.95 13.57 27.10
N ASP A 57 21.46 12.66 26.26
CA ASP A 57 22.11 12.24 25.01
C ASP A 57 21.20 12.51 23.79
N GLY A 58 21.55 11.97 22.61
CA GLY A 58 20.74 12.12 21.41
C GLY A 58 19.33 11.56 21.60
N PHE A 59 18.32 12.36 21.29
CA PHE A 59 16.91 11.98 21.37
C PHE A 59 16.26 12.24 20.01
N ASP A 60 15.87 11.16 19.34
CA ASP A 60 15.12 11.21 18.09
C ASP A 60 13.71 10.68 18.33
N MET A 61 12.82 11.01 17.41
CA MET A 61 11.46 10.49 17.37
C MET A 61 11.33 9.35 16.35
N SER A 62 10.19 8.66 16.36
CA SER A 62 9.80 7.72 15.32
C SER A 62 8.31 7.86 15.02
N PHE A 63 7.97 8.11 13.76
CA PHE A 63 6.59 8.35 13.31
C PHE A 63 6.27 7.66 11.98
N LYS A 64 5.00 7.31 11.74
CA LYS A 64 4.54 6.71 10.48
C LYS A 64 4.38 7.77 9.39
N TYR A 65 5.35 7.90 8.50
CA TYR A 65 5.36 8.91 7.44
C TYR A 65 4.17 8.75 6.47
N ALA A 66 3.86 7.51 6.08
CA ALA A 66 2.80 7.17 5.12
C ALA A 66 1.68 6.29 5.74
N LYS A 67 1.42 6.44 7.05
CA LYS A 67 0.53 5.54 7.83
C LYS A 67 0.88 4.06 7.62
N ALA A 68 -0.03 3.22 7.12
CA ALA A 68 0.22 1.81 6.78
C ALA A 68 0.61 1.57 5.30
N HIS A 69 0.59 2.62 4.48
CA HIS A 69 0.58 2.50 3.01
C HIS A 69 1.73 3.26 2.36
N MET A 70 2.96 2.74 2.46
CA MET A 70 4.11 3.35 1.80
C MET A 70 4.01 3.31 0.27
N TYR A 71 3.22 2.39 -0.30
CA TYR A 71 2.92 2.33 -1.72
C TYR A 71 1.56 2.98 -2.02
N SER A 72 1.36 4.21 -1.54
CA SER A 72 0.20 5.04 -1.86
C SER A 72 0.60 6.29 -2.64
N ALA A 73 1.37 7.18 -2.02
CA ALA A 73 1.85 8.42 -2.60
C ALA A 73 3.30 8.70 -2.22
N VAL A 74 4.01 9.40 -3.11
CA VAL A 74 5.39 9.82 -2.88
C VAL A 74 5.51 10.98 -1.89
N ASN A 75 4.42 11.72 -1.63
CA ASN A 75 4.40 12.85 -0.70
C ASN A 75 3.07 12.90 0.08
N PRO A 76 2.83 11.93 1.00
CA PRO A 76 1.63 11.92 1.83
C PRO A 76 1.65 13.07 2.86
N PRO A 77 0.50 13.70 3.20
CA PRO A 77 0.48 14.89 4.06
C PRO A 77 0.59 14.61 5.57
N PHE A 78 0.52 13.34 5.98
CA PHE A 78 0.20 12.94 7.36
C PHE A 78 1.25 13.31 8.42
N TYR A 79 2.49 13.56 8.01
CA TYR A 79 3.60 13.89 8.91
C TYR A 79 3.72 15.38 9.23
N LYS A 80 2.99 16.27 8.52
CA LYS A 80 3.26 17.71 8.51
C LYS A 80 3.20 18.35 9.89
N SER A 81 2.11 18.14 10.64
CA SER A 81 1.98 18.68 12.01
C SER A 81 3.05 18.14 12.96
N PHE A 82 3.44 16.88 12.79
CA PHE A 82 4.52 16.27 13.56
C PHE A 82 5.89 16.87 13.24
N ALA A 83 6.17 17.13 11.95
CA ALA A 83 7.41 17.78 11.52
C ALA A 83 7.50 19.24 11.98
N GLU A 84 6.38 19.98 11.98
CA GLU A 84 6.32 21.35 12.53
C GLU A 84 6.69 21.39 14.01
N TRP A 85 6.14 20.47 14.81
CA TRP A 85 6.51 20.35 16.22
C TRP A 85 7.96 19.92 16.42
N MET A 86 8.43 18.90 15.70
CA MET A 86 9.84 18.47 15.81
C MET A 86 10.81 19.61 15.49
N LYS A 87 10.46 20.49 14.54
CA LYS A 87 11.27 21.67 14.21
C LYS A 87 11.39 22.63 15.38
N THR A 88 10.34 22.84 16.18
CA THR A 88 10.42 23.73 17.36
C THR A 88 11.26 23.15 18.49
N GLU A 89 11.37 21.82 18.54
CA GLU A 89 12.14 21.09 19.55
C GLU A 89 13.54 20.67 19.05
N ASN A 90 13.92 21.04 17.82
CA ASN A 90 15.15 20.61 17.16
C ASN A 90 15.34 19.08 17.14
N LEU A 91 14.23 18.36 16.95
CA LEU A 91 14.18 16.90 16.88
C LEU A 91 14.19 16.40 15.44
N LYS A 92 14.62 15.16 15.27
CA LYS A 92 14.54 14.42 14.00
C LYS A 92 13.75 13.13 14.19
N SER A 93 13.26 12.56 13.09
CA SER A 93 12.54 11.29 13.09
C SER A 93 13.25 10.19 12.33
N TRP A 94 13.20 8.99 12.90
CA TRP A 94 13.27 7.73 12.19
C TRP A 94 11.89 7.36 11.65
N TRP A 95 11.67 7.66 10.37
CA TRP A 95 10.37 7.44 9.74
C TRP A 95 10.07 5.94 9.63
N ASN A 96 8.86 5.55 10.01
CA ASN A 96 8.34 4.21 9.77
C ASN A 96 7.73 4.20 8.36
N LEU A 97 8.37 3.51 7.42
CA LEU A 97 7.80 3.24 6.10
C LEU A 97 7.13 1.87 6.13
N ARG A 98 5.80 1.88 6.21
CA ARG A 98 5.03 0.66 6.36
C ARG A 98 4.55 0.13 5.02
N ASN A 99 4.94 -1.10 4.71
CA ASN A 99 4.46 -1.86 3.58
C ASN A 99 3.40 -2.85 4.05
N ASP A 100 2.17 -2.38 4.23
CA ASP A 100 1.02 -3.27 4.40
C ASP A 100 0.18 -3.37 3.12
N ASP A 101 0.79 -2.95 2.01
CA ASP A 101 0.18 -2.89 0.70
C ASP A 101 0.40 -4.18 -0.11
N ILE A 102 1.64 -4.70 -0.09
CA ILE A 102 2.11 -5.76 -0.99
C ILE A 102 3.00 -6.74 -0.22
N PHE A 103 2.52 -7.97 -0.02
CA PHE A 103 3.25 -9.05 0.66
C PHE A 103 3.70 -10.16 -0.28
N ILE A 104 2.91 -10.47 -1.31
CA ILE A 104 3.11 -11.69 -2.12
C ILE A 104 3.93 -11.39 -3.36
N HIS A 105 3.50 -10.41 -4.14
CA HIS A 105 4.07 -10.08 -5.44
C HIS A 105 5.33 -9.22 -5.31
N ARG A 106 6.22 -9.37 -6.29
CA ARG A 106 7.42 -8.57 -6.39
C ARG A 106 7.15 -7.16 -6.92
N TRP A 107 7.57 -6.15 -6.17
CA TRP A 107 7.45 -4.73 -6.54
C TRP A 107 8.80 -4.13 -6.97
N GLY A 108 8.78 -3.16 -7.88
CA GLY A 108 9.99 -2.46 -8.31
C GLY A 108 9.74 -1.25 -9.20
N ASP A 109 9.76 -0.06 -8.62
CA ASP A 109 9.77 1.23 -9.35
C ASP A 109 10.87 2.17 -8.78
N PRO A 110 12.01 2.34 -9.48
CA PRO A 110 13.08 3.23 -9.02
C PRO A 110 12.66 4.71 -9.02
N THR A 111 11.75 5.11 -9.90
CA THR A 111 11.26 6.50 -9.98
C THR A 111 10.41 6.81 -8.77
N TYR A 112 9.49 5.91 -8.42
CA TYR A 112 8.65 6.06 -7.23
C TYR A 112 9.50 6.15 -5.96
N ALA A 113 10.42 5.20 -5.77
CA ALA A 113 11.27 5.18 -4.57
C ALA A 113 12.17 6.44 -4.47
N SER A 114 12.76 6.88 -5.59
CA SER A 114 13.55 8.12 -5.64
C SER A 114 12.70 9.34 -5.25
N ALA A 115 11.53 9.48 -5.87
CA ALA A 115 10.62 10.58 -5.58
C ALA A 115 10.13 10.55 -4.13
N PHE A 116 9.83 9.37 -3.58
CA PHE A 116 9.42 9.23 -2.18
C PHE A 116 10.49 9.72 -1.21
N ILE A 117 11.73 9.27 -1.38
CA ILE A 117 12.84 9.69 -0.51
C ILE A 117 13.09 11.19 -0.61
N LYS A 118 13.00 11.78 -1.81
CA LYS A 118 13.14 13.23 -2.02
C LYS A 118 12.06 14.07 -1.35
N ASN A 119 10.90 13.48 -1.05
CA ASN A 119 9.79 14.16 -0.37
C ASN A 119 9.81 13.96 1.16
N LEU A 120 10.77 13.22 1.71
CA LEU A 120 10.99 13.22 3.16
C LEU A 120 11.43 14.62 3.61
N PRO A 121 10.92 15.14 4.75
CA PRO A 121 11.35 16.44 5.28
C PRO A 121 12.79 16.34 5.79
N LEU A 122 13.76 16.62 4.92
CA LEU A 122 15.18 16.33 5.15
C LEU A 122 15.71 16.89 6.47
N GLU A 123 15.35 18.13 6.81
CA GLU A 123 15.78 18.80 8.05
C GLU A 123 15.29 18.09 9.32
N GLN A 124 14.14 17.42 9.25
CA GLN A 124 13.54 16.66 10.35
C GLN A 124 13.78 15.15 10.23
N THR A 125 14.63 14.70 9.30
CA THR A 125 14.86 13.27 9.05
C THR A 125 16.19 12.82 9.65
N ALA A 126 16.15 11.85 10.57
CA ALA A 126 17.34 11.12 11.04
C ALA A 126 17.61 9.90 10.14
N GLY A 127 16.53 9.27 9.66
CA GLY A 127 16.57 8.12 8.78
C GLY A 127 15.18 7.54 8.62
N TYR A 128 15.09 6.31 8.12
CA TYR A 128 13.84 5.57 8.10
C TYR A 128 14.11 4.08 8.30
N HIS A 129 13.08 3.37 8.71
CA HIS A 129 13.07 1.92 8.70
C HIS A 129 11.81 1.46 7.98
N MET A 130 11.99 0.48 7.10
CA MET A 130 10.91 -0.16 6.35
C MET A 130 10.42 -1.37 7.13
N GLY A 131 9.12 -1.67 7.06
CA GLY A 131 8.54 -2.83 7.75
C GLY A 131 7.06 -3.00 7.47
N SER A 132 6.43 -3.92 8.18
CA SER A 132 4.99 -4.27 8.09
C SER A 132 4.48 -4.66 9.48
N ASP A 133 3.18 -4.54 9.77
CA ASP A 133 2.67 -5.21 11.00
C ASP A 133 2.52 -6.69 10.74
N GLY A 134 3.00 -7.49 11.70
CA GLY A 134 2.73 -8.93 11.74
C GLY A 134 3.22 -9.75 10.53
N TYR A 135 4.04 -9.19 9.64
CA TYR A 135 4.73 -9.93 8.59
C TYR A 135 6.25 -9.83 8.80
N VAL A 136 6.88 -10.99 8.99
CA VAL A 136 8.29 -11.11 9.36
C VAL A 136 9.10 -11.50 8.13
N TRP A 137 10.18 -10.78 7.85
CA TRP A 137 11.08 -11.05 6.71
C TRP A 137 12.06 -12.19 7.01
N GLY A 138 11.52 -13.34 7.41
CA GLY A 138 12.27 -14.58 7.60
C GLY A 138 12.42 -15.32 6.27
N ARG A 139 12.27 -16.64 6.32
CA ARG A 139 12.12 -17.45 5.11
C ARG A 139 10.72 -17.25 4.54
N GLU A 140 10.62 -17.18 3.21
CA GLU A 140 9.34 -17.25 2.55
C GLU A 140 8.63 -18.56 2.92
N PHE A 141 7.31 -18.56 2.89
CA PHE A 141 6.52 -19.68 3.42
C PHE A 141 5.29 -20.03 2.60
N ILE A 142 5.07 -19.36 1.47
CA ILE A 142 3.90 -19.59 0.62
C ILE A 142 4.24 -20.04 -0.79
N SER A 143 5.50 -20.06 -1.23
CA SER A 143 5.81 -20.59 -2.56
C SER A 143 5.51 -22.09 -2.61
N LYS A 144 4.83 -22.52 -3.67
CA LYS A 144 4.63 -23.93 -4.05
C LYS A 144 5.83 -24.53 -4.78
N GLN A 145 6.80 -23.71 -5.16
CA GLN A 145 8.05 -24.13 -5.78
C GLN A 145 9.26 -23.57 -5.00
N PRO A 146 9.36 -23.85 -3.69
CA PRO A 146 10.41 -23.27 -2.85
C PRO A 146 11.79 -23.82 -3.18
N ASP A 147 12.82 -23.05 -2.85
CA ASP A 147 14.18 -23.56 -2.75
C ASP A 147 14.38 -24.32 -1.42
N ILE A 148 15.47 -25.09 -1.29
CA ILE A 148 15.80 -25.83 -0.07
C ILE A 148 17.19 -25.40 0.43
N PRO A 149 17.28 -24.73 1.59
CA PRO A 149 16.16 -24.24 2.41
C PRO A 149 15.39 -23.11 1.71
N ARG A 150 14.13 -22.88 2.13
CA ARG A 150 13.29 -21.78 1.61
C ARG A 150 14.05 -20.46 1.63
N GLN A 151 14.01 -19.71 0.53
CA GLN A 151 14.72 -18.42 0.39
C GLN A 151 14.25 -17.40 1.43
N LEU A 152 15.09 -16.41 1.77
CA LEU A 152 14.64 -15.30 2.62
C LEU A 152 13.70 -14.38 1.84
N GLU A 153 12.75 -13.75 2.53
CA GLU A 153 11.87 -12.73 1.92
C GLU A 153 12.69 -11.55 1.36
N ILE A 154 13.83 -11.23 1.97
CA ILE A 154 14.77 -10.20 1.48
C ILE A 154 15.40 -10.62 0.15
N ASP A 155 15.72 -11.91 -0.02
CA ASP A 155 16.26 -12.44 -1.27
C ASP A 155 15.19 -12.51 -2.37
N LYS A 156 14.00 -13.03 -2.03
CA LYS A 156 12.84 -13.10 -2.95
C LYS A 156 12.48 -11.72 -3.50
N HIS A 157 12.50 -10.70 -2.64
CA HIS A 157 12.16 -9.32 -2.99
C HIS A 157 13.40 -8.41 -3.11
N TRP A 158 14.55 -8.97 -3.51
CA TRP A 158 15.83 -8.25 -3.54
C TRP A 158 15.76 -6.89 -4.24
N TYR A 159 15.00 -6.79 -5.34
CA TYR A 159 14.91 -5.57 -6.13
C TYR A 159 14.28 -4.43 -5.31
N LYS A 160 13.14 -4.70 -4.66
CA LYS A 160 12.49 -3.78 -3.71
C LYS A 160 13.46 -3.32 -2.61
N PHE A 161 14.10 -4.26 -1.92
CA PHE A 161 15.03 -3.93 -0.83
C PHE A 161 16.25 -3.14 -1.31
N MET A 162 16.79 -3.49 -2.47
CA MET A 162 17.89 -2.78 -3.10
C MET A 162 17.52 -1.36 -3.50
N LEU A 163 16.32 -1.15 -4.10
CA LEU A 163 15.82 0.17 -4.44
C LEU A 163 15.73 1.05 -3.20
N TRP A 164 15.02 0.60 -2.15
CA TRP A 164 14.89 1.37 -0.93
C TRP A 164 16.25 1.59 -0.27
N GLY A 165 17.12 0.59 -0.13
CA GLY A 165 18.44 0.79 0.46
C GLY A 165 19.34 1.78 -0.31
N ARG A 166 19.43 1.66 -1.64
CA ARG A 166 20.30 2.51 -2.46
C ARG A 166 19.76 3.93 -2.62
N LEU A 167 18.45 4.08 -2.86
CA LEU A 167 17.82 5.39 -3.04
C LEU A 167 17.65 6.12 -1.71
N GLY A 168 17.53 5.38 -0.59
CA GLY A 168 17.62 5.96 0.76
C GLY A 168 18.98 6.58 1.06
N TYR A 169 20.06 6.05 0.46
CA TYR A 169 21.40 6.64 0.55
C TYR A 169 21.64 7.76 -0.47
N ASN A 170 21.28 7.53 -1.74
CA ASN A 170 21.41 8.51 -2.82
C ASN A 170 20.17 8.47 -3.72
N PRO A 171 19.19 9.38 -3.52
CA PRO A 171 17.96 9.39 -4.31
C PRO A 171 18.17 9.92 -5.73
N ASP A 172 19.33 10.48 -6.06
CA ASP A 172 19.69 10.95 -7.41
C ASP A 172 20.42 9.89 -8.25
N MET A 173 20.48 8.64 -7.76
CA MET A 173 21.09 7.55 -8.50
C MET A 173 20.42 7.37 -9.88
N PRO A 174 21.20 7.34 -10.99
CA PRO A 174 20.64 7.25 -12.33
C PRO A 174 20.00 5.88 -12.57
N GLN A 175 18.88 5.84 -13.30
CA GLN A 175 18.12 4.61 -13.56
C GLN A 175 18.95 3.55 -14.30
N GLN A 176 19.91 3.98 -15.13
CA GLN A 176 20.85 3.10 -15.83
C GLN A 176 21.60 2.17 -14.87
N ARG A 177 21.82 2.59 -13.62
CA ARG A 177 22.44 1.71 -12.61
C ARG A 177 21.54 0.53 -12.27
N PHE A 178 20.23 0.73 -12.13
CA PHE A 178 19.28 -0.34 -11.84
C PHE A 178 19.08 -1.26 -13.04
N GLN A 179 19.02 -0.70 -14.24
CA GLN A 179 19.02 -1.48 -15.49
C GLN A 179 20.26 -2.39 -15.58
N ALA A 180 21.45 -1.89 -15.28
CA ALA A 180 22.68 -2.68 -15.30
C ALA A 180 22.68 -3.80 -14.24
N ILE A 181 22.10 -3.56 -13.06
CA ILE A 181 21.95 -4.58 -12.01
C ILE A 181 20.98 -5.68 -12.47
N ILE A 182 19.85 -5.30 -13.08
CA ILE A 182 18.89 -6.26 -13.65
C ILE A 182 19.54 -7.07 -14.77
N ALA A 183 20.29 -6.44 -15.67
CA ALA A 183 21.01 -7.12 -16.75
C ALA A 183 22.04 -8.13 -16.23
N ALA A 184 22.74 -7.80 -15.14
CA ALA A 184 23.70 -8.70 -14.52
C ALA A 184 23.00 -9.89 -13.83
N LYS A 185 21.83 -9.67 -13.23
CA LYS A 185 21.05 -10.70 -12.54
C LYS A 185 20.32 -11.63 -13.53
N PHE A 186 19.78 -11.07 -14.61
CA PHE A 186 19.01 -11.77 -15.64
C PHE A 186 19.62 -11.51 -17.03
N PRO A 187 20.74 -12.15 -17.37
CA PRO A 187 21.45 -11.90 -18.63
C PRO A 187 20.67 -12.34 -19.87
N GLU A 188 19.68 -13.24 -19.73
CA GLU A 188 18.85 -13.73 -20.83
C GLU A 188 17.72 -12.79 -21.25
N THR A 189 17.47 -11.70 -20.50
CA THR A 189 16.32 -10.82 -20.72
C THR A 189 16.71 -9.42 -21.22
N ASN A 190 15.75 -8.72 -21.83
CA ASN A 190 15.90 -7.29 -22.09
C ASN A 190 15.69 -6.52 -20.78
N ALA A 191 16.80 -6.18 -20.12
CA ALA A 191 16.79 -5.54 -18.80
C ALA A 191 16.06 -4.18 -18.77
N GLU A 192 16.12 -3.40 -19.86
CA GLU A 192 15.40 -2.13 -19.95
C GLU A 192 13.89 -2.35 -19.99
N LEU A 193 13.45 -3.25 -20.88
CA LEU A 193 12.04 -3.60 -21.00
C LEU A 193 11.53 -4.21 -19.69
N LEU A 194 12.30 -5.09 -19.05
CA LEU A 194 11.94 -5.65 -17.74
C LEU A 194 11.83 -4.56 -16.68
N MET A 195 12.82 -3.66 -16.54
CA MET A 195 12.78 -2.58 -15.56
C MET A 195 11.53 -1.69 -15.73
N ASN A 196 11.25 -1.28 -16.97
CA ASN A 196 10.09 -0.43 -17.29
C ASN A 196 8.76 -1.17 -17.05
N THR A 197 8.69 -2.45 -17.39
CA THR A 197 7.50 -3.29 -17.21
C THR A 197 7.21 -3.56 -15.73
N TRP A 198 8.27 -3.79 -14.94
CA TRP A 198 8.15 -3.95 -13.50
C TRP A 198 7.69 -2.65 -12.83
N ALA A 199 8.24 -1.50 -13.23
CA ALA A 199 7.84 -0.19 -12.73
C ALA A 199 6.39 0.14 -13.10
N GLU A 200 5.96 -0.17 -14.33
CA GLU A 200 4.58 0.05 -14.78
C GLU A 200 3.56 -0.74 -13.93
N SER A 201 3.78 -2.05 -13.75
CA SER A 201 2.91 -2.88 -12.89
C SER A 201 2.89 -2.40 -11.44
N SER A 202 4.02 -1.87 -10.97
CA SER A 202 4.21 -1.35 -9.62
C SER A 202 3.44 -0.06 -9.33
N LYS A 203 2.86 0.60 -10.36
CA LYS A 203 1.98 1.78 -10.21
C LYS A 203 0.54 1.43 -9.85
N ILE A 204 0.12 0.16 -10.04
CA ILE A 204 -1.27 -0.27 -9.83
C ILE A 204 -1.69 -0.08 -8.38
N ILE A 205 -0.91 -0.59 -7.42
CA ILE A 205 -1.23 -0.51 -6.00
C ILE A 205 -1.24 0.96 -5.51
N PRO A 206 -0.24 1.82 -5.82
CA PRO A 206 -0.33 3.25 -5.57
C PRO A 206 -1.59 3.94 -6.12
N GLN A 207 -1.99 3.62 -7.35
CA GLN A 207 -3.18 4.22 -7.97
C GLN A 207 -4.46 3.78 -7.23
N VAL A 208 -4.59 2.47 -6.97
CA VAL A 208 -5.73 1.87 -6.27
C VAL A 208 -5.84 2.42 -4.84
N THR A 209 -4.75 2.44 -4.09
CA THR A 209 -4.74 2.85 -2.69
C THR A 209 -5.05 4.35 -2.53
N ARG A 210 -4.60 5.21 -3.44
CA ARG A 210 -5.00 6.63 -3.42
C ARG A 210 -6.48 6.83 -3.72
N PHE A 211 -7.09 5.96 -4.53
CA PHE A 211 -8.49 6.08 -4.91
C PHE A 211 -9.45 5.45 -3.90
N SER A 212 -9.11 4.30 -3.32
CA SER A 212 -9.84 3.67 -2.22
C SER A 212 -8.95 3.63 -0.98
N TRP A 213 -9.08 4.66 -0.14
CA TRP A 213 -8.24 4.85 1.02
C TRP A 213 -8.77 4.21 2.30
N GLY A 214 -7.87 3.67 3.10
CA GLY A 214 -8.03 3.35 4.51
C GLY A 214 -6.71 3.63 5.20
N ASP A 215 -6.73 4.09 6.46
CA ASP A 215 -5.48 4.53 7.11
C ASP A 215 -4.54 3.40 7.51
N TRP A 216 -5.11 2.23 7.81
CA TRP A 216 -4.41 1.13 8.47
C TRP A 216 -4.59 -0.16 7.67
N ASP A 217 -3.66 -1.08 7.86
CA ASP A 217 -3.63 -2.42 7.26
C ASP A 217 -4.96 -3.18 7.37
N TYR A 218 -5.64 -3.08 8.51
CA TYR A 218 -6.95 -3.70 8.70
C TYR A 218 -8.09 -2.92 8.03
N HIS A 219 -7.91 -1.64 7.69
CA HIS A 219 -8.90 -0.88 6.91
C HIS A 219 -8.82 -1.19 5.42
N TRP A 220 -7.62 -1.50 4.90
CA TRP A 220 -7.42 -1.70 3.48
C TRP A 220 -6.16 -2.53 3.17
N GLN A 221 -6.32 -3.62 2.43
CA GLN A 221 -5.21 -4.39 1.86
C GLN A 221 -5.47 -4.58 0.35
N PRO A 222 -4.68 -3.90 -0.51
CA PRO A 222 -4.96 -3.78 -1.94
C PRO A 222 -4.51 -4.99 -2.77
N GLU A 223 -3.63 -5.85 -2.28
CA GLU A 223 -3.21 -7.06 -3.01
C GLU A 223 -4.29 -8.15 -3.00
N ALA A 224 -5.15 -8.14 -1.97
CA ALA A 224 -6.23 -9.09 -1.76
C ALA A 224 -7.63 -8.46 -1.89
N CYS A 225 -7.72 -7.15 -2.10
CA CYS A 225 -8.97 -6.39 -2.04
C CYS A 225 -9.73 -6.65 -0.72
N MET A 226 -9.04 -6.64 0.41
CA MET A 226 -9.59 -6.99 1.73
C MET A 226 -9.68 -5.79 2.66
N GLU A 227 -10.55 -5.93 3.66
CA GLU A 227 -10.65 -5.06 4.83
C GLU A 227 -11.08 -5.92 6.04
N ILE A 228 -11.01 -5.37 7.24
CA ILE A 228 -11.39 -6.07 8.45
C ILE A 228 -12.87 -6.49 8.36
N TRP A 229 -13.14 -7.71 8.82
CA TRP A 229 -14.46 -8.35 8.83
C TRP A 229 -15.00 -8.83 7.48
N ASN A 230 -14.35 -8.51 6.36
CA ASN A 230 -14.79 -8.94 5.04
C ASN A 230 -13.69 -9.70 4.29
N ASN A 231 -14.05 -10.85 3.73
CA ASN A 231 -13.13 -11.61 2.87
C ASN A 231 -12.82 -10.89 1.55
N LEU A 232 -13.67 -9.93 1.17
CA LEU A 232 -13.52 -9.03 0.04
C LEU A 232 -14.18 -7.69 0.41
N LYS A 233 -13.50 -6.57 0.20
CA LYS A 233 -14.08 -5.23 0.34
C LYS A 233 -15.27 -5.12 -0.63
N PRO A 234 -16.50 -4.88 -0.12
CA PRO A 234 -17.69 -4.88 -0.96
C PRO A 234 -17.71 -3.74 -1.98
N ILE A 235 -18.19 -4.01 -3.18
CA ILE A 235 -18.39 -3.03 -4.26
C ILE A 235 -19.12 -1.76 -3.81
N ASP A 236 -20.14 -1.88 -2.94
CA ASP A 236 -20.91 -0.73 -2.47
C ASP A 236 -20.04 0.31 -1.75
N LYS A 237 -19.02 -0.15 -1.03
CA LYS A 237 -18.08 0.76 -0.36
C LYS A 237 -17.26 1.55 -1.36
N PHE A 238 -16.88 0.97 -2.50
CA PHE A 238 -16.05 1.68 -3.49
C PHE A 238 -16.75 2.90 -4.11
N ARG A 239 -18.08 2.96 -4.06
CA ARG A 239 -18.83 4.14 -4.52
C ARG A 239 -18.60 5.36 -3.63
N THR A 240 -18.50 5.15 -2.32
CA THR A 240 -18.52 6.23 -1.32
C THR A 240 -17.23 6.32 -0.49
N ASN A 241 -16.30 5.38 -0.68
CA ASN A 241 -15.05 5.37 0.05
C ASN A 241 -14.25 6.66 -0.22
N PRO A 242 -13.61 7.25 0.80
CA PRO A 242 -12.76 8.41 0.58
C PRO A 242 -11.55 8.05 -0.29
N THR A 243 -11.07 9.05 -1.02
CA THR A 243 -9.73 9.05 -1.61
C THR A 243 -8.71 9.49 -0.54
N MET A 244 -7.43 9.18 -0.75
CA MET A 244 -6.37 9.56 0.18
C MET A 244 -6.28 11.09 0.26
N GLU A 245 -6.17 11.62 1.47
CA GLU A 245 -5.94 13.05 1.71
C GLU A 245 -4.74 13.55 0.90
N GLY A 246 -4.90 14.70 0.22
CA GLY A 246 -3.85 15.30 -0.60
C GLY A 246 -3.54 14.57 -1.91
N SER A 247 -4.29 13.51 -2.27
CA SER A 247 -4.12 12.83 -3.56
C SER A 247 -4.55 13.66 -4.76
N GLY A 248 -5.43 14.66 -4.56
CA GLY A 248 -6.05 15.43 -5.63
C GLY A 248 -7.06 14.63 -6.47
N ILE A 249 -7.54 13.49 -5.95
CA ILE A 249 -8.48 12.61 -6.63
C ILE A 249 -9.87 12.78 -6.02
N LEU A 250 -10.89 12.91 -6.87
CA LEU A 250 -12.28 12.96 -6.48
C LEU A 250 -12.83 11.53 -6.30
N ASN A 251 -13.56 11.27 -5.21
CA ASN A 251 -14.24 9.98 -5.05
C ASN A 251 -15.46 9.86 -5.99
N ILE A 252 -15.98 8.66 -6.15
CA ILE A 252 -17.07 8.35 -7.09
C ILE A 252 -18.36 9.11 -6.73
N ALA A 253 -18.77 9.10 -5.46
CA ALA A 253 -20.00 9.76 -5.01
C ALA A 253 -19.98 11.27 -5.30
N ASP A 254 -18.88 11.94 -4.98
CA ASP A 254 -18.73 13.38 -5.24
C ASP A 254 -18.62 13.68 -6.74
N TYR A 255 -17.95 12.83 -7.52
CA TYR A 255 -17.89 12.94 -8.97
C TYR A 255 -19.29 12.84 -9.61
N VAL A 256 -20.07 11.81 -9.27
CA VAL A 256 -21.44 11.65 -9.81
C VAL A 256 -22.33 12.83 -9.44
N LYS A 257 -22.23 13.30 -8.19
CA LYS A 257 -22.97 14.47 -7.73
C LYS A 257 -22.61 15.73 -8.52
N ALA A 258 -21.32 15.97 -8.77
CA ALA A 258 -20.86 17.11 -9.57
C ALA A 258 -21.37 17.02 -11.01
N VAL A 259 -21.25 15.85 -11.64
CA VAL A 259 -21.75 15.61 -13.02
C VAL A 259 -23.25 15.85 -13.13
N LEU A 260 -24.07 15.29 -12.22
CA LEU A 260 -25.53 15.46 -12.25
C LEU A 260 -25.98 16.91 -12.05
N LYS A 261 -25.14 17.73 -11.43
CA LYS A 261 -25.40 19.17 -11.22
C LYS A 261 -24.72 20.06 -12.27
N ASN A 262 -23.98 19.46 -13.20
CA ASN A 262 -23.18 20.17 -14.18
C ASN A 262 -22.16 21.14 -13.53
N GLU A 263 -21.57 20.71 -12.41
CA GLU A 263 -20.51 21.44 -11.70
C GLU A 263 -19.15 21.20 -12.39
N GLU A 264 -18.29 22.21 -12.40
CA GLU A 264 -16.92 22.09 -12.93
C GLU A 264 -16.05 21.23 -12.00
N ILE A 265 -15.25 20.33 -12.58
CA ILE A 265 -14.39 19.39 -11.85
C ILE A 265 -12.93 19.69 -12.18
N ASN A 266 -12.17 20.12 -11.18
CA ASN A 266 -10.76 20.49 -11.28
C ASN A 266 -9.80 19.47 -10.61
N LEU A 267 -10.34 18.34 -10.15
CA LEU A 267 -9.59 17.24 -9.53
C LEU A 267 -9.48 16.06 -10.49
N ILE A 268 -8.55 15.14 -10.23
CA ILE A 268 -8.46 13.90 -11.00
C ILE A 268 -9.76 13.11 -10.81
N THR A 269 -10.41 12.76 -11.92
CA THR A 269 -11.70 12.09 -11.94
C THR A 269 -11.56 10.57 -11.76
N PRO A 270 -12.62 9.88 -11.31
CA PRO A 270 -12.71 8.42 -11.37
C PRO A 270 -12.38 7.83 -12.75
N ILE A 271 -12.78 8.51 -13.84
CA ILE A 271 -12.53 8.05 -15.21
C ILE A 271 -11.02 8.02 -15.49
N GLU A 272 -10.30 9.09 -15.17
CA GLU A 272 -8.84 9.14 -15.34
C GLU A 272 -8.12 8.09 -14.49
N VAL A 273 -8.60 7.82 -13.27
CA VAL A 273 -8.05 6.73 -12.42
C VAL A 273 -8.19 5.38 -13.12
N ILE A 274 -9.36 5.10 -13.67
CA ILE A 274 -9.68 3.85 -14.37
C ILE A 274 -8.84 3.70 -15.64
N GLU A 275 -8.70 4.77 -16.43
CA GLU A 275 -7.88 4.79 -17.65
C GLU A 275 -6.40 4.53 -17.34
N ASN A 276 -5.87 5.12 -16.26
CA ASN A 276 -4.52 4.86 -15.80
C ASN A 276 -4.32 3.38 -15.44
N LEU A 277 -5.24 2.78 -14.68
CA LEU A 277 -5.16 1.37 -14.32
C LEU A 277 -5.21 0.44 -15.54
N ASN A 278 -6.11 0.71 -16.48
CA ASN A 278 -6.19 -0.02 -17.74
C ASN A 278 -4.90 0.07 -18.55
N THR A 279 -4.31 1.26 -18.61
CA THR A 279 -3.04 1.50 -19.31
C THR A 279 -1.90 0.73 -18.66
N TYR A 280 -1.71 0.87 -17.35
CA TYR A 280 -0.66 0.18 -16.61
C TYR A 280 -0.78 -1.33 -16.75
N ALA A 281 -1.99 -1.86 -16.60
CA ALA A 281 -2.24 -3.29 -16.72
C ALA A 281 -1.99 -3.81 -18.13
N LYS A 282 -2.55 -3.16 -19.16
CA LYS A 282 -2.37 -3.57 -20.57
C LYS A 282 -0.89 -3.56 -20.96
N ASN A 283 -0.16 -2.51 -20.62
CA ASN A 283 1.27 -2.40 -20.93
C ASN A 283 2.06 -3.50 -20.22
N SER A 284 1.78 -3.74 -18.94
CA SER A 284 2.45 -4.75 -18.13
C SER A 284 2.21 -6.17 -18.66
N ILE A 285 0.96 -6.53 -19.00
CA ILE A 285 0.62 -7.84 -19.59
C ILE A 285 1.36 -8.03 -20.92
N ASN A 286 1.22 -7.07 -21.84
CA ASN A 286 1.81 -7.19 -23.17
C ASN A 286 3.34 -7.33 -23.13
N ASN A 287 4.01 -6.60 -22.24
CA ASN A 287 5.46 -6.66 -22.14
C ASN A 287 5.94 -7.88 -21.34
N ALA A 288 5.22 -8.28 -20.29
CA ALA A 288 5.50 -9.53 -19.59
C ALA A 288 5.38 -10.74 -20.54
N ASP A 289 4.36 -10.78 -21.39
CA ASP A 289 4.18 -11.84 -22.39
C ASP A 289 5.34 -11.91 -23.39
N LYS A 290 5.84 -10.77 -23.86
CA LYS A 290 7.03 -10.72 -24.73
C LYS A 290 8.27 -11.22 -23.99
N LEU A 291 8.45 -10.82 -22.73
CA LEU A 291 9.60 -11.17 -21.93
C LEU A 291 9.60 -12.64 -21.47
N LEU A 292 8.42 -13.26 -21.35
CA LEU A 292 8.27 -14.68 -20.96
C LEU A 292 8.71 -15.66 -22.06
N VAL A 293 8.83 -15.20 -23.31
CA VAL A 293 9.24 -16.05 -24.42
C VAL A 293 10.66 -16.56 -24.20
N ASN A 294 10.82 -17.89 -24.15
CA ASN A 294 12.10 -18.60 -23.97
C ASN A 294 12.83 -18.31 -22.64
N VAL A 295 12.13 -17.87 -21.59
CA VAL A 295 12.72 -17.74 -20.25
C VAL A 295 13.09 -19.12 -19.71
N THR A 296 14.31 -19.24 -19.18
CA THR A 296 14.81 -20.47 -18.55
C THR A 296 15.18 -20.26 -17.09
N ASP A 297 15.47 -19.03 -16.68
CA ASP A 297 15.73 -18.68 -15.30
C ASP A 297 14.43 -18.69 -14.47
N LYS A 298 14.40 -19.55 -13.44
CA LYS A 298 13.25 -19.71 -12.54
C LYS A 298 12.86 -18.40 -11.84
N GLU A 299 13.82 -17.61 -11.37
CA GLU A 299 13.53 -16.38 -10.65
C GLU A 299 12.96 -15.30 -11.58
N LEU A 300 13.48 -15.20 -12.80
CA LEU A 300 12.97 -14.32 -13.85
C LEU A 300 11.54 -14.70 -14.25
N GLU A 301 11.27 -15.99 -14.48
CA GLU A 301 9.91 -16.46 -14.81
C GLU A 301 8.93 -16.07 -13.70
N GLN A 302 9.25 -16.37 -12.44
CA GLN A 302 8.41 -16.02 -11.29
C GLN A 302 8.21 -14.51 -11.16
N THR A 303 9.23 -13.72 -11.47
CA THR A 303 9.13 -12.25 -11.48
C THR A 303 8.17 -11.75 -12.55
N LEU A 304 8.28 -12.26 -13.77
CA LEU A 304 7.40 -11.87 -14.88
C LEU A 304 5.94 -12.30 -14.64
N LEU A 305 5.74 -13.48 -14.06
CA LEU A 305 4.41 -13.95 -13.66
C LEU A 305 3.82 -13.11 -12.52
N ASP A 306 4.64 -12.60 -11.58
CA ASP A 306 4.17 -11.66 -10.55
C ASP A 306 3.74 -10.32 -11.15
N ILE A 307 4.51 -9.78 -12.10
CA ILE A 307 4.17 -8.56 -12.84
C ILE A 307 2.84 -8.74 -13.57
N LYS A 308 2.70 -9.84 -14.31
CA LYS A 308 1.49 -10.16 -15.07
C LYS A 308 0.28 -10.38 -14.15
N SER A 309 0.49 -11.01 -13.00
CA SER A 309 -0.50 -11.18 -11.94
C SER A 309 -1.00 -9.84 -11.39
N MET A 310 -0.08 -8.94 -10.99
CA MET A 310 -0.45 -7.59 -10.54
C MET A 310 -1.19 -6.81 -11.63
N ALA A 311 -0.86 -7.02 -12.90
CA ALA A 311 -1.56 -6.40 -14.01
C ALA A 311 -3.02 -6.90 -14.15
N TYR A 312 -3.28 -8.21 -13.97
CA TYR A 312 -4.65 -8.72 -13.91
C TYR A 312 -5.43 -8.15 -12.72
N LEU A 313 -4.78 -7.98 -11.56
CA LEU A 313 -5.35 -7.28 -10.42
C LEU A 313 -5.69 -5.80 -10.77
N GLY A 314 -4.85 -5.14 -11.57
CA GLY A 314 -5.12 -3.80 -12.10
C GLY A 314 -6.36 -3.75 -13.00
N GLN A 315 -6.55 -4.73 -13.91
CA GLN A 315 -7.76 -4.84 -14.73
C GLN A 315 -9.00 -5.08 -13.88
N TYR A 316 -8.90 -5.96 -12.88
CA TYR A 316 -9.96 -6.19 -11.90
C TYR A 316 -10.38 -4.87 -11.23
N TYR A 317 -9.43 -4.09 -10.70
CA TYR A 317 -9.76 -2.81 -10.06
C TYR A 317 -10.35 -1.79 -11.03
N ALA A 318 -9.84 -1.69 -12.26
CA ALA A 318 -10.41 -0.80 -13.27
C ALA A 318 -11.88 -1.15 -13.57
N ASN A 319 -12.19 -2.43 -13.75
CA ASN A 319 -13.55 -2.91 -13.96
C ASN A 319 -14.44 -2.70 -12.72
N LYS A 320 -13.91 -2.98 -11.52
CA LYS A 320 -14.63 -2.78 -10.25
C LYS A 320 -14.95 -1.30 -10.00
N PHE A 321 -14.04 -0.38 -10.34
CA PHE A 321 -14.28 1.06 -10.21
C PHE A 321 -15.27 1.58 -11.25
N ASN A 322 -15.23 1.09 -12.49
CA ASN A 322 -16.29 1.35 -13.48
C ASN A 322 -17.66 0.90 -12.96
N ALA A 323 -17.75 -0.32 -12.42
CA ALA A 323 -18.99 -0.82 -11.84
C ALA A 323 -19.47 0.07 -10.68
N ALA A 324 -18.60 0.47 -9.76
CA ALA A 324 -18.96 1.35 -8.66
C ALA A 324 -19.47 2.72 -9.16
N LEU A 325 -18.85 3.26 -10.21
CA LEU A 325 -19.24 4.52 -10.82
C LEU A 325 -20.66 4.44 -11.42
N GLU A 326 -20.92 3.41 -12.22
CA GLU A 326 -22.24 3.16 -12.81
C GLU A 326 -23.30 2.90 -11.73
N LEU A 327 -22.97 2.14 -10.68
CA LEU A 327 -23.88 1.93 -9.55
C LEU A 327 -24.23 3.23 -8.83
N GLU A 328 -23.28 4.15 -8.65
CA GLU A 328 -23.56 5.45 -8.04
C GLU A 328 -24.50 6.28 -8.91
N PHE A 329 -24.29 6.32 -10.24
CA PHE A 329 -25.23 6.98 -11.15
C PHE A 329 -26.64 6.39 -11.03
N TYR A 330 -26.76 5.05 -11.15
CA TYR A 330 -28.04 4.35 -10.97
C TYR A 330 -28.71 4.69 -9.65
N LYS A 331 -27.95 4.74 -8.55
CA LYS A 331 -28.53 5.03 -7.24
C LYS A 331 -29.10 6.44 -7.13
N ASN A 332 -28.57 7.40 -7.88
CA ASN A 332 -29.03 8.78 -7.90
C ASN A 332 -30.21 9.00 -8.87
N ASN A 333 -30.14 8.47 -10.11
CA ASN A 333 -31.13 8.78 -11.16
C ASN A 333 -32.14 7.64 -11.44
N GLY A 334 -31.86 6.41 -11.01
CA GLY A 334 -32.70 5.23 -11.26
C GLY A 334 -32.70 4.73 -12.72
N GLU A 335 -31.78 5.22 -13.56
CA GLU A 335 -31.71 4.82 -14.97
C GLU A 335 -31.13 3.40 -15.09
N LEU A 336 -31.93 2.47 -15.63
CA LEU A 336 -31.59 1.05 -15.69
C LEU A 336 -30.32 0.76 -16.50
N GLN A 337 -29.98 1.59 -17.49
CA GLN A 337 -28.76 1.43 -18.29
C GLN A 337 -27.49 1.44 -17.42
N HIS A 338 -27.43 2.30 -16.39
CA HIS A 338 -26.31 2.33 -15.46
C HIS A 338 -26.21 1.04 -14.64
N LYS A 339 -27.35 0.47 -14.23
CA LYS A 339 -27.37 -0.83 -13.54
C LYS A 339 -26.88 -1.96 -14.45
N GLU A 340 -27.31 -1.98 -15.70
CA GLU A 340 -26.88 -2.97 -16.70
C GLU A 340 -25.38 -2.85 -17.00
N ASN A 341 -24.87 -1.62 -17.17
CA ASN A 341 -23.45 -1.35 -17.34
C ASN A 341 -22.64 -1.83 -16.14
N ALA A 342 -23.10 -1.52 -14.91
CA ALA A 342 -22.45 -1.98 -13.69
C ALA A 342 -22.34 -3.51 -13.62
N ILE A 343 -23.40 -4.23 -13.98
CA ILE A 343 -23.40 -5.70 -14.04
C ILE A 343 -22.35 -6.18 -15.06
N SER A 344 -22.33 -5.61 -16.27
CA SER A 344 -21.36 -5.97 -17.30
C SER A 344 -19.91 -5.72 -16.87
N TYR A 345 -19.64 -4.62 -16.17
CA TYR A 345 -18.31 -4.35 -15.62
C TYR A 345 -17.94 -5.32 -14.49
N LEU A 346 -18.90 -5.74 -13.66
CA LEU A 346 -18.64 -6.76 -12.63
C LEU A 346 -18.37 -8.14 -13.24
N GLU A 347 -19.00 -8.49 -14.35
CA GLU A 347 -18.67 -9.71 -15.10
C GLU A 347 -17.23 -9.66 -15.63
N LYS A 348 -16.79 -8.54 -16.22
CA LYS A 348 -15.37 -8.35 -16.61
C LYS A 348 -14.41 -8.34 -15.42
N SER A 349 -14.88 -7.88 -14.25
CA SER A 349 -14.15 -7.93 -12.99
C SER A 349 -13.93 -9.38 -12.55
N VAL A 350 -14.96 -10.23 -12.69
CA VAL A 350 -14.85 -11.69 -12.48
C VAL A 350 -13.81 -12.28 -13.44
N ASP A 351 -13.89 -12.01 -14.74
CA ASP A 351 -12.91 -12.53 -15.72
C ASP A 351 -11.47 -12.16 -15.35
N SER A 352 -11.27 -10.90 -14.93
CA SER A 352 -9.95 -10.40 -14.50
C SER A 352 -9.45 -11.10 -13.24
N TRP A 353 -10.34 -11.35 -12.26
CA TRP A 353 -10.00 -12.07 -11.04
C TRP A 353 -9.76 -13.56 -11.29
N GLU A 354 -10.45 -14.17 -12.26
CA GLU A 354 -10.18 -15.55 -12.70
C GLU A 354 -8.77 -15.68 -13.27
N LEU A 355 -8.32 -14.73 -14.11
CA LEU A 355 -6.95 -14.68 -14.60
C LEU A 355 -5.94 -14.46 -13.46
N TYR A 356 -6.23 -13.56 -12.54
CA TYR A 356 -5.44 -13.34 -11.33
C TYR A 356 -5.37 -14.59 -10.44
N THR A 357 -6.45 -15.35 -10.33
CA THR A 357 -6.49 -16.61 -9.57
C THR A 357 -5.65 -17.66 -10.29
N PHE A 358 -5.93 -17.90 -11.56
CA PHE A 358 -5.29 -18.94 -12.38
C PHE A 358 -3.76 -18.82 -12.39
N ILE A 359 -3.24 -17.60 -12.54
CA ILE A 359 -1.79 -17.40 -12.56
C ILE A 359 -1.13 -17.69 -11.19
N ASN A 360 -1.83 -17.49 -10.07
CA ASN A 360 -1.24 -17.62 -8.73
C ASN A 360 -1.47 -18.96 -8.04
N ILE A 361 -2.60 -19.63 -8.27
CA ILE A 361 -2.97 -20.85 -7.51
C ILE A 361 -1.94 -21.98 -7.64
N ASN A 362 -1.17 -22.03 -8.72
CA ASN A 362 -0.11 -23.04 -8.91
C ASN A 362 1.26 -22.59 -8.38
N ARG A 363 1.39 -21.34 -7.94
CA ARG A 363 2.65 -20.71 -7.52
C ARG A 363 2.69 -20.40 -6.04
N TYR A 364 1.54 -20.10 -5.45
CA TYR A 364 1.43 -19.66 -4.06
C TYR A 364 0.34 -20.43 -3.30
N ASP A 365 0.63 -20.75 -2.05
CA ASP A 365 -0.33 -21.21 -1.06
C ASP A 365 -1.10 -20.02 -0.46
N PRO A 366 -2.34 -20.22 0.03
CA PRO A 366 -3.06 -19.22 0.81
C PRO A 366 -2.24 -18.67 1.98
N GLN A 367 -2.38 -17.38 2.27
CA GLN A 367 -1.61 -16.69 3.31
C GLN A 367 -2.52 -16.07 4.37
N ASN A 368 -2.18 -16.25 5.65
CA ASN A 368 -2.80 -15.47 6.71
C ASN A 368 -2.15 -14.09 6.86
N PHE A 369 -2.95 -13.04 6.85
CA PHE A 369 -2.50 -11.68 7.14
C PHE A 369 -2.82 -11.32 8.59
N ALA A 370 -1.84 -10.84 9.36
CA ALA A 370 -1.93 -10.75 10.82
C ALA A 370 -3.09 -9.91 11.38
N ARG A 371 -3.58 -8.91 10.63
CA ARG A 371 -4.70 -8.04 11.00
C ARG A 371 -5.97 -8.27 10.18
N LEU A 372 -5.91 -9.20 9.24
CA LEU A 372 -7.01 -9.60 8.38
C LEU A 372 -7.26 -11.10 8.56
N GLN A 373 -7.93 -11.72 7.59
CA GLN A 373 -8.14 -13.16 7.54
C GLN A 373 -7.16 -13.80 6.55
N THR A 374 -7.37 -15.07 6.26
CA THR A 374 -6.63 -15.77 5.20
C THR A 374 -7.02 -15.22 3.82
N PHE A 375 -6.03 -14.80 3.06
CA PHE A 375 -6.13 -14.55 1.64
C PHE A 375 -5.95 -15.86 0.88
N ASP A 376 -6.92 -16.18 0.04
CA ASP A 376 -7.09 -17.45 -0.68
C ASP A 376 -7.82 -17.16 -2.00
N TRP A 377 -7.06 -17.03 -3.09
CA TRP A 377 -7.57 -16.57 -4.38
C TRP A 377 -8.91 -17.20 -4.81
N GLU A 378 -9.11 -18.50 -4.58
CA GLU A 378 -10.35 -19.20 -4.93
C GLU A 378 -11.53 -18.74 -4.05
N LYS A 379 -11.32 -18.56 -2.73
CA LYS A 379 -12.36 -18.01 -1.85
C LYS A 379 -12.69 -16.57 -2.19
N GLN A 380 -11.68 -15.75 -2.49
CA GLN A 380 -11.95 -14.39 -2.96
C GLN A 380 -12.68 -14.38 -4.30
N LEU A 381 -12.38 -15.28 -5.22
CA LEU A 381 -13.09 -15.38 -6.51
C LEU A 381 -14.59 -15.65 -6.30
N VAL A 382 -14.95 -16.51 -5.35
CA VAL A 382 -16.36 -16.74 -4.98
C VAL A 382 -17.01 -15.44 -4.48
N ALA A 383 -16.31 -14.67 -3.65
CA ALA A 383 -16.82 -13.38 -3.17
C ALA A 383 -16.97 -12.36 -4.31
N VAL A 384 -16.04 -12.31 -5.26
CA VAL A 384 -16.09 -11.43 -6.44
C VAL A 384 -17.30 -11.78 -7.31
N LYS A 385 -17.57 -13.08 -7.54
CA LYS A 385 -18.76 -13.53 -8.30
C LYS A 385 -20.07 -13.07 -7.63
N ASN A 386 -20.13 -13.06 -6.31
CA ASN A 386 -21.31 -12.62 -5.57
C ASN A 386 -21.59 -11.11 -5.69
N GLU A 387 -20.61 -10.28 -6.09
CA GLU A 387 -20.84 -8.85 -6.32
C GLU A 387 -21.78 -8.59 -7.51
N VAL A 388 -21.78 -9.48 -8.51
CA VAL A 388 -22.73 -9.42 -9.64
C VAL A 388 -24.18 -9.54 -9.13
N GLU A 389 -24.42 -10.48 -8.21
CA GLU A 389 -25.74 -10.66 -7.59
C GLU A 389 -26.12 -9.46 -6.71
N PHE A 390 -25.16 -8.85 -6.01
CA PHE A 390 -25.38 -7.61 -5.30
C PHE A 390 -25.87 -6.49 -6.24
N ALA A 391 -25.21 -6.29 -7.38
CA ALA A 391 -25.61 -5.26 -8.35
C ALA A 391 -27.01 -5.52 -8.94
N LYS A 392 -27.39 -6.78 -9.17
CA LYS A 392 -28.76 -7.13 -9.62
C LYS A 392 -29.85 -6.71 -8.64
N HIS A 393 -29.56 -6.73 -7.34
CA HIS A 393 -30.54 -6.44 -6.27
C HIS A 393 -30.37 -5.05 -5.65
N ILE A 394 -29.41 -4.25 -6.14
CA ILE A 394 -29.16 -2.92 -5.61
C ILE A 394 -30.37 -2.01 -5.83
N LYS A 395 -30.66 -1.19 -4.81
CA LYS A 395 -31.75 -0.22 -4.79
C LYS A 395 -31.23 1.19 -4.92
N THR A 396 -32.02 2.05 -5.53
CA THR A 396 -31.78 3.50 -5.60
C THR A 396 -31.89 4.13 -4.22
N TYR A 397 -31.30 5.32 -4.03
CA TYR A 397 -31.47 6.07 -2.78
C TYR A 397 -32.94 6.41 -2.50
N LYS A 398 -33.74 6.59 -3.55
CA LYS A 398 -35.18 6.83 -3.43
C LYS A 398 -35.92 5.62 -2.87
N GLU A 399 -35.67 4.43 -3.42
CA GLU A 399 -36.27 3.17 -2.94
C GLU A 399 -35.82 2.83 -1.51
N GLU A 400 -34.55 3.07 -1.18
CA GLU A 400 -34.03 2.82 0.18
C GLU A 400 -34.70 3.71 1.24
N LYS A 401 -35.01 4.97 0.90
CA LYS A 401 -35.75 5.89 1.79
C LYS A 401 -37.19 5.47 2.01
N GLN A 402 -37.82 4.74 1.07
CA GLN A 402 -39.20 4.27 1.21
C GLN A 402 -39.33 3.02 2.09
N LEU A 403 -38.21 2.34 2.37
CA LEU A 403 -38.15 1.12 3.18
C LEU A 403 -37.75 1.39 4.64
N LYS A 404 -37.33 2.61 4.95
CA LYS A 404 -37.04 3.10 6.31
C LYS A 404 -38.23 3.88 6.82
#